data_AF-A0A015LCD7-F1
#
_entry.id   AF-A0A015LCD7-F1
#
_cell.length_a   1.000
_cell.length_b   1.000
_cell.length_c   1.000
_cell.angle_alpha   90.00
_cell.angle_beta   90.00
_cell.angle_gamma   90.00
#
_symmetry.space_group_name_H-M   'P 1'
#
loop_
_entity.id
_entity.type
_entity.pdbx_description
1 polymer ?
#
loop_
_entity_poly.entity_id
_entity_poly.type
_entity_poly.pdbx_seq_one_letter_code
_entity_poly.pdbx_strand_id
1 'polypeptide(L)'
;MTDYHDSTKISDARELNSAYELPTKEFLSNQLLERKLVLVNSTVTTVIENEANLILVFNSWISPTYRSIWNFVIMSPTKEKYLYKFVDLSENSHMANYIAQIVGEIIEKIGSTKISVIVFDNIANI
;
A
#
# COMPACT_ATOMS: atom_id res chain seq x y z
N MET A 1 26.91 25.63 -33.66
CA MET A 1 25.75 24.71 -33.60
C MET A 1 25.46 24.55 -32.12
N THR A 2 24.44 25.25 -31.63
CA THR A 2 24.07 25.27 -30.22
C THR A 2 23.43 23.93 -29.86
N ASP A 3 24.03 23.19 -28.95
CA ASP A 3 23.46 21.95 -28.42
C ASP A 3 22.10 22.27 -27.80
N TYR A 4 21.08 21.66 -28.39
CA TYR A 4 19.71 21.74 -27.90
C TYR A 4 19.68 20.95 -26.59
N HIS A 5 19.61 21.64 -25.47
CA HIS A 5 19.45 21.00 -24.16
C HIS A 5 18.03 20.43 -24.12
N ASP A 6 17.91 19.13 -24.43
CA ASP A 6 16.66 18.39 -24.34
C ASP A 6 16.28 18.28 -22.85
N SER A 7 15.41 19.18 -22.40
CA SER A 7 14.91 19.27 -21.02
C SER A 7 14.12 18.03 -20.57
N THR A 8 13.90 17.08 -21.48
CA THR A 8 13.22 15.81 -21.22
C THR A 8 14.18 14.67 -20.85
N LYS A 9 15.50 14.86 -20.99
CA LYS A 9 16.50 13.89 -20.49
C LYS A 9 16.85 14.18 -19.04
N ILE A 10 16.47 13.27 -18.15
CA ILE A 10 17.00 13.23 -16.79
C ILE A 10 18.47 12.86 -16.91
N SER A 11 19.36 13.73 -16.41
CA SER A 11 20.80 13.46 -16.41
C SER A 11 21.12 12.27 -15.52
N ASP A 12 22.10 11.47 -15.95
CA ASP A 12 22.56 10.34 -15.15
C ASP A 12 23.16 10.87 -13.83
N ALA A 13 22.94 10.15 -12.72
CA ALA A 13 23.41 10.59 -11.39
C ALA A 13 24.93 10.87 -11.34
N ARG A 14 25.70 10.20 -12.21
CA ARG A 14 27.15 10.39 -12.38
C ARG A 14 27.53 11.64 -13.16
N GLU A 15 26.66 12.16 -14.02
CA GLU A 15 26.87 13.44 -14.71
C GLU A 15 26.70 14.61 -13.73
N LEU A 16 25.79 14.47 -12.76
CA LEU A 16 25.57 15.46 -11.70
C LEU A 16 26.64 15.38 -10.59
N ASN A 17 27.11 14.17 -10.27
CA ASN A 17 28.18 13.94 -9.32
C ASN A 17 28.96 12.68 -9.70
N SER A 18 30.16 12.87 -10.28
CA SER A 18 31.00 11.77 -10.75
C SER A 18 31.48 10.85 -9.63
N ALA A 19 31.49 11.32 -8.37
CA ALA A 19 31.85 10.53 -7.20
C ALA A 19 30.65 9.77 -6.59
N TYR A 20 29.43 9.91 -7.12
CA TYR A 20 28.27 9.21 -6.60
C TYR A 20 28.23 7.74 -7.05
N GLU A 21 28.25 6.84 -6.08
CA GLU A 21 28.06 5.40 -6.31
C GLU A 21 26.57 5.06 -6.22
N LEU A 22 26.02 4.55 -7.32
CA LEU A 22 24.63 4.11 -7.36
C LEU A 22 24.42 2.93 -6.40
N PRO A 23 23.35 2.95 -5.59
CA PRO A 23 23.02 1.83 -4.73
C PRO A 23 22.71 0.59 -5.57
N THR A 24 23.14 -0.57 -5.08
CA THR A 24 22.84 -1.84 -5.75
C THR A 24 21.36 -2.19 -5.59
N LYS A 25 20.83 -2.99 -6.52
CA LYS A 25 19.48 -3.55 -6.41
C LYS A 25 19.26 -4.24 -5.06
N GLU A 26 20.24 -5.02 -4.61
CA GLU A 26 20.19 -5.74 -3.34
C GLU A 26 20.11 -4.80 -2.14
N PHE A 27 20.90 -3.71 -2.15
CA PHE A 27 20.82 -2.70 -1.10
C PHE A 27 19.43 -2.06 -1.06
N LEU A 28 18.86 -1.73 -2.22
CA LEU A 28 17.52 -1.15 -2.31
C LEU A 28 16.43 -2.12 -1.83
N SER A 29 16.42 -3.36 -2.32
CA SER A 29 15.35 -4.33 -2.04
C SER A 29 15.45 -4.97 -0.67
N ASN A 30 16.66 -5.29 -0.20
CA ASN A 30 16.83 -6.13 0.98
C ASN A 30 17.22 -5.32 2.22
N GLN A 31 17.67 -4.07 2.06
CA GLN A 31 18.02 -3.22 3.19
C GLN A 31 17.11 -2.01 3.29
N LEU A 32 17.07 -1.17 2.25
CA LEU A 32 16.34 0.10 2.32
C LEU A 32 14.82 -0.15 2.41
N LEU A 33 14.29 -1.01 1.55
CA LEU A 33 12.88 -1.37 1.55
C LEU A 33 12.47 -2.06 2.86
N GLU A 34 13.20 -3.08 3.30
CA GLU A 34 12.92 -3.80 4.55
C GLU A 34 12.96 -2.88 5.78
N ARG A 35 13.96 -2.00 5.89
CA ARG A 35 14.01 -1.00 6.99
C ARG A 35 12.80 -0.08 6.96
N LYS A 36 12.41 0.38 5.77
CA LYS A 36 11.26 1.28 5.62
C LYS A 36 9.94 0.55 5.93
N LEU A 37 9.84 -0.72 5.53
CA LEU A 37 8.69 -1.59 5.80
C LEU A 37 8.50 -1.79 7.31
N VAL A 38 9.57 -2.10 8.05
CA VAL A 38 9.52 -2.25 9.51
C VAL A 38 9.04 -0.95 10.17
N LEU A 39 9.58 0.20 9.74
CA LEU A 39 9.19 1.51 10.29
C LEU A 39 7.70 1.81 10.03
N VAL A 40 7.24 1.58 8.80
CA VAL A 40 5.84 1.78 8.43
C VAL A 40 4.94 0.84 9.22
N ASN A 41 5.25 -0.46 9.28
CA ASN A 41 4.47 -1.43 10.03
C ASN A 41 4.37 -1.09 11.52
N SER A 42 5.48 -0.65 12.12
CA SER A 42 5.49 -0.18 13.52
C SER A 42 4.58 1.04 13.71
N THR A 43 4.62 2.00 12.77
CA THR A 43 3.76 3.18 12.78
C THR A 43 2.28 2.79 12.69
N VAL A 44 1.93 1.92 11.75
CA VAL A 44 0.54 1.44 11.57
C VAL A 44 0.07 0.67 12.80
N THR A 45 0.92 -0.17 13.40
CA THR A 45 0.61 -0.91 14.63
C THR A 45 0.34 0.05 15.78
N THR A 46 1.19 1.07 15.97
CA THR A 46 1.04 2.10 17.01
C THR A 46 -0.27 2.87 16.84
N VAL A 47 -0.65 3.22 15.62
CA VAL A 47 -1.94 3.87 15.32
C VAL A 47 -3.09 2.96 15.70
N ILE A 48 -3.07 1.69 15.26
CA ILE A 48 -4.11 0.71 15.59
C ILE A 48 -4.24 0.51 17.11
N GLU A 49 -3.11 0.46 17.83
CA GLU A 49 -3.09 0.25 19.27
C GLU A 49 -3.68 1.42 20.06
N ASN A 50 -3.33 2.65 19.68
CA ASN A 50 -3.66 3.85 20.47
C ASN A 50 -4.95 4.55 20.02
N GLU A 51 -5.40 4.36 18.79
CA GLU A 51 -6.59 5.00 18.27
C GLU A 51 -7.83 4.12 18.35
N ALA A 52 -8.99 4.79 18.34
CA ALA A 52 -10.31 4.19 18.22
C ALA A 52 -11.09 4.92 17.13
N ASN A 53 -12.25 4.38 16.75
CA ASN A 53 -13.05 4.91 15.65
C ASN A 53 -12.34 4.89 14.30
N LEU A 54 -11.53 3.85 14.08
CA LEU A 54 -10.87 3.59 12.81
C LEU A 54 -11.90 3.28 11.73
N ILE A 55 -11.58 3.69 10.51
CA ILE A 55 -12.37 3.37 9.32
C ILE A 55 -11.57 2.38 8.47
N LEU A 56 -12.14 1.21 8.22
CA LEU A 56 -11.56 0.26 7.27
C LEU A 56 -12.09 0.59 5.87
N VAL A 57 -11.20 1.02 4.99
CA VAL A 57 -11.51 1.28 3.58
C VAL A 57 -10.82 0.22 2.74
N PHE A 58 -11.52 -0.37 1.78
CA PHE A 58 -10.87 -1.25 0.82
C PHE A 58 -11.41 -1.02 -0.59
N ASN A 59 -10.57 -1.28 -1.58
CA ASN A 59 -10.95 -1.26 -2.98
C ASN A 59 -10.29 -2.38 -3.76
N SER A 60 -10.81 -2.62 -4.95
CA SER A 60 -10.25 -3.58 -5.88
C SER A 60 -10.06 -2.99 -7.26
N TRP A 61 -9.05 -3.47 -7.97
CA TRP A 61 -8.90 -3.23 -9.41
C TRP A 61 -8.35 -4.46 -10.12
N ILE A 62 -8.60 -4.53 -11.43
CA ILE A 62 -7.98 -5.51 -12.30
C ILE A 62 -6.72 -4.87 -12.91
N SER A 63 -5.56 -5.47 -12.69
CA SER A 63 -4.31 -5.03 -13.27
C SER A 63 -4.27 -5.28 -14.79
N PRO A 64 -3.35 -4.64 -15.54
CA PRO A 64 -3.11 -4.97 -16.95
C PRO A 64 -2.72 -6.43 -17.20
N THR A 65 -2.27 -7.14 -16.16
CA THR A 65 -1.94 -8.57 -16.19
C THR A 65 -3.10 -9.46 -15.73
N TYR A 66 -4.33 -8.92 -15.73
CA TYR A 66 -5.57 -9.60 -15.32
C TYR A 66 -5.57 -10.08 -13.87
N ARG A 67 -4.81 -9.41 -13.00
CA ARG A 67 -4.79 -9.74 -11.58
C ARG A 67 -5.79 -8.90 -10.81
N SER A 68 -6.61 -9.52 -9.97
CA SER A 68 -7.52 -8.80 -9.07
C SER A 68 -6.75 -8.41 -7.82
N ILE A 69 -6.32 -7.15 -7.77
CA ILE A 69 -5.52 -6.63 -6.66
C ILE A 69 -6.45 -5.88 -5.71
N TRP A 70 -6.29 -6.17 -4.42
CA TRP A 70 -7.08 -5.58 -3.35
C TRP A 70 -6.17 -4.85 -2.37
N ASN A 71 -6.55 -3.62 -2.04
CA ASN A 71 -5.92 -2.89 -0.95
C ASN A 71 -6.89 -2.78 0.23
N PHE A 72 -6.32 -2.79 1.44
CA PHE A 72 -7.03 -2.53 2.67
C PHE A 72 -6.28 -1.40 3.37
N VAL A 73 -7.00 -0.32 3.61
CA VAL A 73 -6.50 0.94 4.16
C VAL A 73 -7.22 1.21 5.47
N ILE A 74 -6.45 1.52 6.51
CA ILE A 74 -6.98 2.02 7.76
C ILE A 74 -6.91 3.54 7.71
N MET A 75 -8.03 4.20 8.01
CA MET A 75 -8.08 5.64 8.18
C MET A 75 -8.33 5.99 9.64
N SER A 76 -7.49 6.86 10.19
CA SER A 76 -7.65 7.42 11.53
C SER A 76 -8.81 8.42 11.59
N PRO A 77 -9.31 8.76 12.78
CA PRO A 77 -10.25 9.88 12.96
C PRO A 77 -9.69 11.22 12.47
N THR A 78 -8.36 11.39 12.47
CA THR A 78 -7.65 12.56 11.94
C THR A 78 -7.54 12.56 10.41
N LYS A 79 -8.07 11.54 9.73
CA LYS A 79 -8.08 11.32 8.27
C LYS A 79 -6.72 10.95 7.68
N GLU A 80 -5.75 10.56 8.51
CA GLU A 80 -4.52 9.93 8.05
C GLU A 80 -4.83 8.53 7.54
N LYS A 81 -4.13 8.11 6.47
CA LYS A 81 -4.42 6.86 5.75
C LYS A 81 -3.20 5.96 5.74
N TYR A 82 -3.41 4.72 6.13
CA TYR A 82 -2.37 3.71 6.28
C TYR A 82 -2.70 2.48 5.45
N LEU A 83 -1.83 2.12 4.50
CA LEU A 83 -1.96 0.84 3.79
C LEU A 83 -1.70 -0.30 4.79
N TYR A 84 -2.75 -1.06 5.10
CA TYR A 84 -2.70 -2.14 6.07
C TYR A 84 -2.37 -3.48 5.41
N LYS A 85 -3.03 -3.78 4.29
CA LYS A 85 -2.84 -5.03 3.56
C LYS A 85 -2.97 -4.78 2.07
N PHE A 86 -2.19 -5.52 1.30
CA PHE A 86 -2.22 -5.50 -0.16
C PHE A 86 -2.16 -6.96 -0.62
N VAL A 87 -3.17 -7.44 -1.32
CA VAL A 87 -3.31 -8.87 -1.63
C VAL A 87 -3.72 -9.05 -3.08
N ASP A 88 -3.12 -10.06 -3.72
CA ASP A 88 -3.57 -10.60 -4.99
C ASP A 88 -4.69 -11.61 -4.72
N LEU A 89 -5.92 -11.27 -5.12
CA LEU A 89 -7.12 -12.10 -4.97
C LEU A 89 -7.63 -12.58 -6.33
N SER A 90 -6.79 -12.65 -7.35
CA SER A 90 -7.18 -13.04 -8.72
C SER A 90 -8.02 -14.32 -8.78
N GLU A 91 -7.68 -15.32 -7.96
CA GLU A 91 -8.36 -16.62 -7.96
C GLU A 91 -9.73 -16.58 -7.28
N ASN A 92 -9.95 -15.67 -6.32
CA ASN A 92 -11.10 -15.71 -5.40
C ASN A 92 -11.88 -14.39 -5.34
N SER A 93 -11.56 -13.39 -6.16
CA SER A 93 -12.14 -12.05 -6.11
C SER A 93 -13.64 -12.00 -6.41
N HIS A 94 -14.15 -12.99 -7.16
CA HIS A 94 -15.56 -13.16 -7.46
C HIS A 94 -16.35 -13.88 -6.35
N MET A 95 -15.66 -14.36 -5.31
CA MET A 95 -16.27 -15.08 -4.19
C MET A 95 -16.51 -14.13 -3.02
N ALA A 96 -17.72 -13.57 -2.93
CA ALA A 96 -18.10 -12.65 -1.85
C ALA A 96 -17.79 -13.22 -0.45
N ASN A 97 -18.00 -14.53 -0.24
CA ASN A 97 -17.69 -15.20 1.02
C ASN A 97 -16.20 -15.16 1.38
N TYR A 98 -15.32 -15.29 0.39
CA TYR A 98 -13.88 -15.24 0.61
C TYR A 98 -13.41 -13.83 0.97
N ILE A 99 -13.97 -12.81 0.29
CA ILE A 99 -13.72 -11.41 0.63
C ILE A 99 -14.22 -11.11 2.05
N ALA A 100 -15.43 -11.56 2.40
CA ALA A 100 -15.98 -11.39 3.74
C ALA A 100 -15.11 -12.07 4.81
N GLN A 101 -14.54 -13.25 4.52
CA GLN A 101 -13.59 -13.90 5.42
C GLN A 101 -12.34 -13.05 5.64
N ILE A 102 -11.70 -12.56 4.57
CA ILE A 102 -10.50 -11.71 4.69
C ILE A 102 -10.81 -10.43 5.48
N VAL A 103 -11.95 -9.79 5.21
CA VAL A 103 -12.39 -8.60 5.95
C VAL A 103 -12.60 -8.95 7.43
N GLY A 104 -13.24 -10.08 7.73
CA GLY A 104 -13.42 -10.58 9.10
C GLY A 104 -12.10 -10.80 9.83
N GLU A 105 -11.13 -11.45 9.21
CA GLU A 105 -9.78 -11.67 9.77
C GLU A 105 -9.06 -10.34 10.05
N ILE A 106 -9.21 -9.35 9.18
CA ILE A 106 -8.64 -8.01 9.36
C ILE A 106 -9.30 -7.31 10.56
N ILE A 107 -10.63 -7.35 10.65
CA ILE A 107 -11.40 -6.75 11.76
C ILE A 107 -11.01 -7.39 13.08
N GLU A 108 -10.91 -8.72 13.14
CA GLU A 108 -10.50 -9.45 14.34
C GLU A 108 -9.08 -9.05 14.77
N LYS A 109 -8.15 -8.98 13.82
CA LYS A 109 -6.76 -8.61 14.10
C LYS A 109 -6.58 -7.16 14.56
N ILE A 110 -7.38 -6.23 14.04
CA ILE A 110 -7.39 -4.82 14.48
C ILE A 110 -8.11 -4.69 15.84
N GLY A 111 -9.10 -5.52 16.08
CA GLY A 111 -10.04 -5.43 17.19
C GLY A 111 -11.35 -4.78 16.74
N SER A 112 -12.43 -5.57 16.73
CA SER A 112 -13.75 -5.14 16.25
C SER A 112 -14.29 -3.89 16.96
N THR A 113 -13.96 -3.70 18.24
CA THR A 113 -14.37 -2.53 19.03
C THR A 113 -13.68 -1.23 18.61
N LYS A 114 -12.63 -1.30 17.78
CA LYS A 114 -11.89 -0.12 17.31
C LYS A 114 -12.38 0.38 15.94
N ILE A 115 -13.12 -0.45 15.20
CA ILE A 115 -13.60 -0.10 13.87
C ILE A 115 -15.02 0.45 13.98
N SER A 116 -15.20 1.70 13.55
CA SER A 116 -16.52 2.34 13.56
C SER A 116 -17.23 2.28 12.21
N VAL A 117 -16.48 2.20 11.11
CA VAL A 117 -17.04 2.21 9.75
C VAL A 117 -16.21 1.31 8.84
N ILE A 118 -16.90 0.62 7.94
CA ILE A 118 -16.31 -0.14 6.83
C ILE A 118 -16.79 0.48 5.52
N VAL A 119 -15.88 0.78 4.61
CA VAL A 119 -16.15 1.42 3.32
C VAL A 119 -15.55 0.57 2.20
N PHE A 120 -16.36 0.28 1.18
CA PHE A 120 -15.95 -0.45 -0.02
C PHE A 120 -16.45 0.28 -1.25
N ASP A 121 -15.61 0.42 -2.30
CA ASP A 121 -16.09 0.89 -3.59
C ASP A 121 -16.74 -0.25 -4.38
N ASN A 122 -18.04 -0.14 -4.60
CA ASN A 122 -18.79 -1.16 -5.33
C ASN A 122 -18.61 -0.95 -6.83
N ILE A 123 -17.73 -1.72 -7.47
CA ILE A 123 -17.83 -2.02 -8.90
C ILE A 123 -18.43 -3.43 -9.03
N ALA A 124 -19.75 -3.48 -8.96
CA ALA A 124 -20.61 -4.63 -9.27
C ALA A 124 -20.27 -5.97 -8.56
N ASN A 125 -20.79 -6.14 -7.33
CA ASN A 125 -21.52 -7.35 -6.89
C ASN A 125 -21.87 -7.21 -5.39
N ILE A 126 -23.07 -6.68 -5.10
CA ILE A 126 -23.86 -7.04 -3.92
C ILE A 126 -25.10 -7.77 -4.45
#